data_AF-A0A4Y6V0B7-F1
#
_entry.id   AF-A0A4Y6V0B7-F1
#
_cell.length_a   1.000
_cell.length_b   1.000
_cell.length_c   1.000
_cell.angle_alpha   90.00
_cell.angle_beta   90.00
_cell.angle_gamma   90.00
#
_symmetry.space_group_name_H-M   'P 1'
#
loop_
_entity.id
_entity.type
_entity.pdbx_description
1 polymer ?
#
loop_
_entity_poly.entity_id
_entity_poly.type
_entity_poly.pdbx_seq_one_letter_code
_entity_poly.pdbx_strand_id
1 'polypeptide(L)'
;MPNAKGWLDREEVLATRKPVLVPGDHSHGEWKGKRPENCLLLPKSRCAEYGCPVEPGELPAAYGYTSKPNDLYRYIPFYARYPGMLDYEALDAEYLRQLERIISHEHESHAS
;
A
#
# COMPACT_ATOMS: atom_id res chain seq x y z
N MET A 1 -16.70 11.73 -4.92
CA MET A 1 -16.99 10.44 -4.27
C MET A 1 -16.11 9.35 -4.87
N PRO A 2 -15.54 8.43 -4.06
CA PRO A 2 -14.76 7.31 -4.57
C PRO A 2 -15.58 6.49 -5.57
N ASN A 3 -14.93 5.92 -6.58
CA ASN A 3 -15.62 5.02 -7.51
C ASN A 3 -15.97 3.67 -6.84
N ALA A 4 -16.63 2.77 -7.58
CA ALA A 4 -17.03 1.44 -7.07
C ALA A 4 -15.84 0.57 -6.56
N LYS A 5 -14.60 0.90 -6.93
CA LYS A 5 -13.36 0.24 -6.48
C LYS A 5 -12.71 0.95 -5.30
N GLY A 6 -13.31 2.03 -4.80
CA GLY A 6 -12.74 2.91 -3.78
C GLY A 6 -11.56 3.75 -4.28
N TRP A 7 -11.39 3.87 -5.59
CA TRP A 7 -10.33 4.70 -6.17
C TRP A 7 -10.76 6.16 -6.11
N LEU A 8 -9.77 7.04 -5.94
CA LEU A 8 -9.97 8.47 -5.80
C LEU A 8 -9.48 9.21 -7.04
N ASP A 9 -10.09 10.35 -7.31
CA ASP A 9 -9.52 11.37 -8.18
C ASP A 9 -8.45 12.21 -7.42
N ARG A 10 -7.90 13.23 -8.11
CA ARG A 10 -6.85 14.08 -7.55
C ARG A 10 -7.33 14.96 -6.39
N GLU A 11 -8.54 15.52 -6.47
CA GLU A 11 -9.03 16.41 -5.41
C GLU A 11 -9.35 15.61 -4.15
N GLU A 12 -9.94 14.44 -4.34
CA GLU A 12 -10.29 13.52 -3.27
C GLU A 12 -9.06 12.98 -2.55
N VAL A 13 -8.02 12.54 -3.26
CA VAL A 13 -6.81 12.02 -2.62
C VAL A 13 -6.12 13.11 -1.80
N LEU A 14 -6.10 14.35 -2.28
CA LEU A 14 -5.54 15.49 -1.55
C LEU A 14 -6.34 15.78 -0.26
N ALA A 15 -7.66 15.64 -0.30
CA ALA A 15 -8.51 15.82 0.87
C ALA A 15 -8.23 14.78 1.98
N THR A 16 -7.75 13.57 1.62
CA THR A 16 -7.42 12.54 2.62
C THR A 16 -6.20 12.88 3.48
N ARG A 17 -5.30 13.74 2.99
CA ARG A 17 -3.98 14.03 3.60
C ARG A 17 -3.13 12.78 3.87
N LYS A 18 -3.43 11.65 3.20
CA LYS A 18 -2.66 10.41 3.31
C LYS A 18 -1.49 10.43 2.33
N PRO A 19 -0.41 9.69 2.62
CA PRO A 19 0.74 9.58 1.74
C PRO A 19 0.36 8.97 0.40
N VAL A 20 0.97 9.47 -0.67
CA VAL A 20 0.68 9.04 -2.05
C VAL A 20 1.98 8.63 -2.76
N LEU A 21 2.01 7.42 -3.30
CA LEU A 21 3.06 6.98 -4.21
C LEU A 21 2.74 7.44 -5.62
N VAL A 22 3.58 8.29 -6.20
CA VAL A 22 3.48 8.74 -7.59
C VAL A 22 4.61 8.15 -8.44
N PRO A 23 4.45 8.02 -9.76
CA PRO A 23 5.57 7.73 -10.65
C PRO A 23 6.67 8.77 -10.45
N GLY A 24 7.90 8.31 -10.32
CA GLY A 24 9.09 9.16 -10.21
C GLY A 24 10.11 8.77 -11.27
N ASP A 25 11.22 9.50 -11.32
CA ASP A 25 12.28 9.30 -12.33
C ASP A 25 13.08 7.99 -12.12
N HIS A 26 12.87 7.32 -10.98
CA HIS A 26 13.48 6.05 -10.62
C HIS A 26 12.46 4.91 -10.62
N SER A 27 12.95 3.66 -10.71
CA SER A 27 12.17 2.41 -10.78
C SER A 27 11.20 2.14 -9.62
N HIS A 28 11.21 2.94 -8.54
CA HIS A 28 10.42 2.71 -7.33
C HIS A 28 9.33 3.74 -7.04
N GLY A 29 9.14 4.74 -7.93
CA GLY A 29 8.22 5.85 -7.67
C GLY A 29 8.69 6.77 -6.54
N GLU A 30 7.93 7.83 -6.28
CA GLU A 30 8.20 8.83 -5.26
C GLU A 30 7.03 8.94 -4.27
N TRP A 31 7.32 8.95 -2.98
CA TRP A 31 6.31 9.18 -1.95
C TRP A 31 6.11 10.68 -1.69
N LYS A 32 4.87 11.14 -1.85
CA LYS A 32 4.41 12.45 -1.38
C LYS A 32 3.80 12.26 0.02
N GLY A 33 4.48 12.77 1.04
CA GLY A 33 4.13 12.56 2.45
C GLY A 33 4.95 11.45 3.11
N LYS A 34 4.78 11.26 4.43
CA LYS A 34 5.51 10.23 5.18
C LYS A 34 5.00 8.83 4.81
N ARG A 35 5.85 8.02 4.20
CA ARG A 35 5.55 6.62 3.87
C ARG A 35 5.25 5.84 5.17
N PRO A 36 4.19 5.01 5.21
CA PRO A 36 4.00 4.03 6.28
C PRO A 36 5.18 3.03 6.34
N GLU A 37 5.76 2.89 7.53
CA GLU A 37 6.92 2.03 7.80
C GLU A 37 6.48 0.71 8.44
N ASN A 38 7.38 -0.28 8.45
CA ASN A 38 7.19 -1.59 9.07
C ASN A 38 5.93 -2.35 8.64
N CYS A 39 5.45 -2.10 7.42
CA CYS A 39 4.31 -2.77 6.84
C CYS A 39 4.45 -2.90 5.33
N LEU A 40 3.76 -3.90 4.77
CA LEU A 40 3.48 -3.96 3.36
C LEU A 40 2.26 -3.10 3.04
N LEU A 41 2.36 -2.35 1.95
CA LEU A 41 1.27 -1.53 1.42
C LEU A 41 0.68 -2.26 0.22
N LEU A 42 -0.51 -2.82 0.42
CA LEU A 42 -1.15 -3.71 -0.54
C LEU A 42 -2.49 -3.16 -1.03
N PRO A 43 -2.83 -3.29 -2.32
CA PRO A 43 -4.16 -2.96 -2.79
C PRO A 43 -5.17 -4.00 -2.27
N LYS A 44 -6.43 -3.59 -2.15
CA LYS A 44 -7.51 -4.43 -1.58
C LYS A 44 -7.55 -5.86 -2.11
N SER A 45 -7.33 -6.07 -3.40
CA SER A 45 -7.32 -7.41 -4.01
C SER A 45 -6.17 -8.28 -3.52
N ARG A 46 -4.97 -7.71 -3.37
CA ARG A 46 -3.79 -8.43 -2.86
C ARG A 46 -3.90 -8.76 -1.38
N CYS A 47 -4.52 -7.86 -0.59
CA CYS A 47 -4.86 -8.16 0.80
C CYS A 47 -5.67 -9.46 0.93
N ALA A 48 -6.71 -9.62 0.10
CA ALA A 48 -7.53 -10.84 0.09
C ALA A 48 -6.76 -12.06 -0.44
N GLU A 49 -5.95 -11.89 -1.48
CA GLU A 49 -5.13 -12.97 -2.06
C GLU A 49 -4.12 -13.54 -1.06
N TYR A 50 -3.56 -12.70 -0.18
CA TYR A 50 -2.57 -13.09 0.83
C TYR A 50 -3.19 -13.38 2.21
N GLY A 51 -4.45 -13.81 2.23
CA GLY A 51 -5.11 -14.30 3.45
C GLY A 51 -5.51 -13.23 4.47
N CYS A 52 -5.39 -11.93 4.13
CA CYS A 52 -5.72 -10.84 5.04
C CYS A 52 -6.63 -9.79 4.37
N PRO A 53 -7.90 -10.14 4.07
CA PRO A 53 -8.83 -9.25 3.37
C PRO A 53 -9.03 -7.93 4.11
N VAL A 54 -9.52 -6.92 3.38
CA VAL A 54 -9.84 -5.61 3.95
C VAL A 54 -11.20 -5.67 4.64
N GLU A 55 -11.24 -5.29 5.91
CA GLU A 55 -12.45 -5.34 6.73
C GLU A 55 -13.43 -4.20 6.39
N PRO A 56 -14.74 -4.38 6.62
CA PRO A 56 -15.71 -3.30 6.48
C PRO A 56 -15.35 -2.09 7.36
N GLY A 57 -15.19 -0.92 6.73
CA GLY A 57 -14.82 0.31 7.43
C GLY A 57 -13.31 0.50 7.64
N GLU A 58 -12.47 -0.46 7.25
CA GLU A 58 -11.02 -0.29 7.28
C GLU A 58 -10.60 0.84 6.33
N LEU A 59 -9.76 1.75 6.85
CA LEU A 59 -9.31 2.92 6.10
C LEU A 59 -7.96 2.66 5.43
N PRO A 60 -7.76 3.12 4.18
CA PRO A 60 -6.46 3.04 3.52
C PRO A 60 -5.37 3.71 4.35
N ALA A 61 -4.16 3.15 4.35
CA ALA A 61 -2.98 3.75 4.93
C ALA A 61 -2.32 4.76 3.96
N ALA A 62 -2.44 4.50 2.66
CA ALA A 62 -1.81 5.29 1.61
C ALA A 62 -2.59 5.15 0.28
N TYR A 63 -2.17 5.88 -0.75
CA TYR A 63 -2.65 5.71 -2.11
C TYR A 63 -1.51 5.55 -3.12
N GLY A 64 -1.74 4.82 -4.20
CA GLY A 64 -0.81 4.71 -5.34
C GLY A 64 -1.42 5.29 -6.61
N TYR A 65 -0.68 6.13 -7.33
CA TYR A 65 -1.10 6.68 -8.61
C TYR A 65 -0.91 5.66 -9.74
N THR A 66 -1.93 5.48 -10.58
CA THR A 66 -1.86 4.70 -11.81
C THR A 66 -1.98 5.60 -13.04
N SER A 67 -1.12 5.39 -14.04
CA SER A 67 -1.09 6.15 -15.29
C SER A 67 -2.07 5.63 -16.35
N LYS A 68 -3.03 4.77 -15.97
CA LYS A 68 -3.98 4.19 -16.94
C LYS A 68 -4.72 5.31 -17.70
N PRO A 69 -4.68 5.30 -19.05
CA PRO A 69 -5.33 6.32 -19.84
C PRO A 69 -6.86 6.25 -19.68
N ASN A 70 -7.51 7.41 -19.78
CA ASN A 70 -8.97 7.61 -19.79
C ASN A 70 -9.73 7.35 -18.47
N ASP A 71 -9.06 7.30 -17.32
CA ASP A 71 -9.73 7.33 -16.01
C ASP A 71 -9.36 8.60 -15.22
N LEU A 72 -10.35 9.22 -14.59
CA LEU A 72 -10.16 10.33 -13.64
C LEU A 72 -9.79 9.80 -12.24
N TYR A 73 -10.20 8.57 -11.92
CA TYR A 73 -9.90 7.90 -10.67
C TYR A 73 -8.56 7.19 -10.78
N ARG A 74 -7.47 7.90 -10.49
CA ARG A 74 -6.10 7.39 -10.66
C ARG A 74 -5.41 6.97 -9.36
N TYR A 75 -6.06 7.14 -8.22
CA TYR A 75 -5.44 6.88 -6.92
C TYR A 75 -6.04 5.62 -6.28
N ILE A 76 -5.25 4.56 -6.26
CA ILE A 76 -5.61 3.23 -5.75
C ILE A 76 -5.36 3.20 -4.24
N PRO A 77 -6.32 2.77 -3.41
CA PRO A 77 -6.10 2.65 -1.98
C PRO A 77 -5.13 1.50 -1.66
N PHE A 78 -4.18 1.78 -0.78
CA PHE A 78 -3.29 0.79 -0.17
C PHE A 78 -3.56 0.64 1.33
N TYR A 79 -3.56 -0.60 1.79
CA TYR A 79 -3.80 -1.00 3.17
C TYR A 79 -2.51 -1.55 3.77
N ALA A 80 -2.27 -1.21 5.03
CA ALA A 80 -1.10 -1.68 5.76
C ALA A 80 -1.32 -3.12 6.22
N ARG A 81 -0.37 -4.00 5.91
CA ARG A 81 -0.33 -5.37 6.42
C ARG A 81 1.00 -5.61 7.10
N TYR A 82 0.93 -5.98 8.37
CA TYR A 82 2.10 -6.15 9.23
C TYR A 82 2.59 -7.61 9.19
N PRO A 83 3.85 -7.88 9.56
CA PRO A 83 4.32 -9.23 9.79
C PRO A 83 3.35 -10.01 10.70
N GLY A 84 3.10 -11.27 10.35
CA GLY A 84 2.15 -12.14 11.07
C GLY A 84 0.67 -11.99 10.69
N MET A 85 0.29 -10.98 9.89
CA MET A 85 -1.10 -10.86 9.38
C MET A 85 -1.34 -11.63 8.08
N LEU A 86 -0.28 -11.87 7.30
CA LEU A 86 -0.36 -12.40 5.95
C LEU A 86 -0.13 -13.91 5.94
N ASP A 87 -0.71 -14.59 4.96
CA ASP A 87 -0.34 -15.96 4.61
C ASP A 87 0.96 -15.93 3.79
N TYR A 88 2.05 -16.40 4.40
CA TYR A 88 3.39 -16.35 3.82
C TYR A 88 3.53 -17.30 2.63
N GLU A 89 2.75 -18.38 2.59
CA GLU A 89 2.78 -19.35 1.48
C GLU A 89 2.07 -18.79 0.23
N ALA A 90 1.14 -17.85 0.43
CA ALA A 90 0.42 -17.19 -0.65
C ALA A 90 1.16 -15.98 -1.23
N LEU A 91 2.20 -15.47 -0.55
CA LEU A 91 2.95 -14.29 -1.02
C LEU A 91 3.77 -14.62 -2.27
N ASP A 92 3.73 -13.69 -3.24
CA ASP A 92 4.70 -13.75 -4.33
C ASP A 92 6.11 -13.38 -3.84
N ALA A 93 7.12 -13.76 -4.62
CA ALA A 93 8.52 -13.59 -4.24
C ALA A 93 8.91 -12.10 -4.04
N GLU A 94 8.20 -11.16 -4.66
CA GLU A 94 8.47 -9.74 -4.46
C GLU A 94 8.00 -9.27 -3.09
N TYR A 95 6.76 -9.57 -2.71
CA TYR A 95 6.24 -9.18 -1.41
C TYR A 95 6.90 -9.95 -0.26
N LEU A 96 7.26 -11.22 -0.47
CA LEU A 96 8.01 -11.98 0.52
C LEU A 96 9.36 -11.32 0.84
N ARG A 97 10.13 -10.92 -0.18
CA ARG A 97 11.40 -10.19 0.02
C ARG A 97 11.19 -8.84 0.73
N GLN A 98 10.12 -8.13 0.43
CA GLN A 98 9.80 -6.88 1.13
C GLN A 98 9.48 -7.13 2.60
N LEU A 99 8.72 -8.20 2.90
CA LEU A 99 8.35 -8.58 4.26
C LEU A 99 9.57 -9.03 5.08
N GLU A 100 10.45 -9.84 4.50
CA GLU A 100 11.71 -10.26 5.12
C GLU A 100 12.57 -9.06 5.52
N ARG A 101 12.70 -8.07 4.62
CA ARG A 101 13.42 -6.82 4.94
C ARG A 101 12.79 -6.05 6.09
N ILE A 102 11.47 -6.00 6.18
CA ILE A 102 10.77 -5.35 7.29
C ILE A 102 11.10 -6.07 8.60
N ILE A 103 11.00 -7.40 8.64
CA ILE A 103 11.28 -8.21 9.83
C ILE A 103 12.75 -8.08 10.26
N SER A 104 13.70 -8.09 9.31
CA SER A 104 15.12 -7.90 9.62
C SER A 104 15.41 -6.53 10.24
N HIS A 105 14.81 -5.46 9.72
CA HIS A 105 14.98 -4.10 10.27
C HIS A 105 14.37 -3.93 11.67
N GLU A 106 13.28 -4.62 11.98
CA GLU A 106 12.70 -4.62 13.34
C GLU A 106 13.66 -5.28 14.34
N HIS A 107 14.26 -6.42 14.00
CA HIS A 107 15.21 -7.11 14.89
C HIS A 107 16.47 -6.28 15.19
N GLU A 108 17.00 -5.54 14.21
CA GLU A 108 18.16 -4.67 14.42
C GLU A 108 17.84 -3.46 15.32
N SER A 109 16.62 -2.93 15.22
CA SER A 109 16.18 -1.76 16.00
C SER A 109 15.94 -2.07 17.48
N HIS A 110 15.69 -3.33 17.84
CA HIS A 110 15.48 -3.78 19.23
C HIS A 110 16.74 -4.33 19.92
N ALA A 111 17.84 -4.45 19.19
CA ALA A 111 19.12 -4.94 19.71
C ALA A 111 20.09 -3.82 20.13
N SER A 112 19.65 -2.55 20.11
CA SER A 112 20.44 -1.35 20.44
C SER A 112 19.96 -0.67 21.72
#